data_AF-S3N7V4-F1
#
_entry.id   AF-S3N7V4-F1
#
_cell.length_a   1.000
_cell.length_b   1.000
_cell.length_c   1.000
_cell.angle_alpha   90.00
_cell.angle_beta   90.00
_cell.angle_gamma   90.00
#
_symmetry.space_group_name_H-M   'P 1'
#
loop_
_entity.id
_entity.type
_entity.pdbx_description
1 polymer ?
#
loop_
_entity_poly.entity_id
_entity_poly.type
_entity_poly.pdbx_seq_one_letter_code
_entity_poly.pdbx_strand_id
1 'polypeptide(L)' 'MHALQQWLITQRQQKGLSQLQLAQRLGQSIGYIEKIEQGDYVLEIIEYLHYCQALDADPSVGITLIDLAISKD' A
#
# COMPACT_ATOMS: atom_id res chain seq x y z
N MET A 1 -6.61 -8.19 9.26
CA MET A 1 -5.73 -7.69 8.19
C MET A 1 -6.57 -6.70 7.40
N HIS A 2 -6.23 -5.42 7.46
CA HIS A 2 -7.08 -4.32 6.99
C HIS A 2 -7.13 -4.27 5.45
N ALA A 3 -8.28 -3.90 4.88
CA ALA A 3 -8.57 -3.99 3.44
C ALA A 3 -7.53 -3.27 2.56
N LEU A 4 -7.02 -2.12 3.03
CA LEU A 4 -5.99 -1.35 2.34
C LEU A 4 -4.68 -2.15 2.18
N GLN A 5 -4.19 -2.77 3.26
CA GLN A 5 -2.92 -3.50 3.26
C GLN A 5 -2.96 -4.68 2.30
N GLN A 6 -4.06 -5.43 2.30
CA GLN A 6 -4.26 -6.54 1.37
C GLN A 6 -4.25 -6.06 -0.09
N TRP A 7 -4.89 -4.92 -0.35
CA TRP A 7 -4.89 -4.33 -1.68
C TRP A 7 -3.48 -3.86 -2.10
N LEU A 8 -2.75 -3.16 -1.24
CA LEU A 8 -1.37 -2.71 -1.51
C LEU A 8 -0.43 -3.88 -1.79
N ILE A 9 -0.48 -4.94 -0.97
CA ILE A 9 0.29 -6.19 -1.20
C ILE A 9 -0.05 -6.78 -2.57
N THR A 10 -1.35 -6.85 -2.90
CA THR A 10 -1.82 -7.39 -4.18
C THR A 10 -1.30 -6.56 -5.35
N GLN A 11 -1.37 -5.23 -5.28
CA GLN A 11 -0.85 -4.34 -6.33
C GLN A 11 0.66 -4.53 -6.51
N ARG A 12 1.43 -4.63 -5.42
CA ARG A 12 2.88 -4.91 -5.48
C ARG A 12 3.19 -6.23 -6.16
N GLN A 13 2.47 -7.29 -5.77
CA GLN A 13 2.67 -8.64 -6.32
C GLN A 13 2.28 -8.71 -7.79
N GLN A 14 1.21 -8.04 -8.22
CA GLN A 14 0.79 -7.98 -9.64
C GLN A 14 1.83 -7.31 -10.54
N LYS A 15 2.61 -6.35 -10.00
CA LYS A 15 3.75 -5.74 -10.69
C LYS A 15 5.04 -6.57 -10.59
N GLY A 16 5.00 -7.74 -9.95
CA GLY A 16 6.16 -8.63 -9.80
C GLY A 16 7.26 -8.08 -8.89
N LEU A 17 6.93 -7.14 -8.00
CA LEU A 17 7.92 -6.47 -7.15
C LEU A 17 8.09 -7.18 -5.81
N SER A 18 9.34 -7.39 -5.40
CA SER A 18 9.67 -7.69 -4.01
C SER A 18 9.50 -6.44 -3.13
N GLN A 19 9.41 -6.61 -1.81
CA GLN A 19 9.40 -5.48 -0.87
C GLN A 19 10.68 -4.65 -0.99
N LEU A 20 11.84 -5.29 -1.22
CA LEU A 20 13.11 -4.59 -1.47
C LEU A 20 13.05 -3.71 -2.72
N GLN A 21 12.48 -4.20 -3.82
CA GLN A 21 12.36 -3.42 -5.05
C GLN A 21 11.42 -2.23 -4.88
N LEU A 22 10.30 -2.40 -4.15
CA LEU A 22 9.40 -1.29 -3.86
C LEU A 22 10.06 -0.26 -2.92
N ALA A 23 10.77 -0.72 -1.89
CA ALA A 23 11.53 0.14 -0.98
C ALA A 23 12.54 1.00 -1.75
N GLN A 24 13.27 0.40 -2.70
CA GLN A 24 14.21 1.11 -3.58
C GLN A 24 13.51 2.17 -4.44
N ARG A 25 12.33 1.88 -5.01
CA ARG A 25 11.55 2.87 -5.79
C ARG A 25 11.09 4.05 -4.95
N LEU A 26 10.75 3.81 -3.69
CA LEU A 26 10.27 4.83 -2.76
C LEU A 26 11.41 5.57 -2.04
N GLY A 27 12.67 5.15 -2.20
CA GLY A 27 13.79 5.70 -1.43
C GLY A 27 13.69 5.38 0.07
N GLN A 28 13.10 4.23 0.42
CA GLN A 28 12.80 3.80 1.79
C GLN A 28 13.50 2.48 2.14
N SER A 29 13.38 2.07 3.41
CA SER A 29 13.87 0.77 3.89
C SER A 29 12.87 -0.35 3.62
N ILE A 30 13.35 -1.61 3.56
CA ILE A 30 12.44 -2.79 3.50
C ILE A 30 11.47 -2.77 4.68
N GLY A 31 11.96 -2.46 5.88
CA GLY A 31 11.16 -2.40 7.11
C GLY A 31 10.04 -1.37 7.07
N TYR A 32 10.19 -0.29 6.29
CA TYR A 32 9.09 0.66 6.03
C TYR A 32 7.95 -0.04 5.27
N ILE A 33 8.27 -0.79 4.22
CA ILE A 33 7.30 -1.56 3.44
C ILE A 33 6.65 -2.66 4.28
N GLU A 34 7.45 -3.40 5.06
CA GLU A 34 6.94 -4.46 5.95
C GLU A 34 5.93 -3.93 6.97
N LYS A 35 6.24 -2.82 7.65
CA LYS A 35 5.33 -2.20 8.63
C LYS A 35 4.04 -1.72 7.99
N ILE A 36 4.12 -1.13 6.79
CA ILE A 36 2.92 -0.72 6.03
C ILE A 36 2.06 -1.94 5.71
N GLU A 37 2.65 -2.99 5.13
CA GLU A 37 1.93 -4.19 4.70
C GLU A 37 1.37 -5.01 5.88
N GLN A 38 2.00 -4.95 7.05
CA GLN A 38 1.51 -5.55 8.29
C GLN A 38 0.41 -4.71 8.96
N GLY A 39 0.35 -3.41 8.66
CA GLY A 39 -0.58 -2.45 9.27
C GLY A 39 -0.05 -1.77 10.54
N ASP A 40 1.22 -1.97 10.87
CA ASP A 40 1.91 -1.35 12.02
C ASP A 40 2.32 0.11 11.74
N TYR A 41 2.26 0.53 10.47
CA TYR A 41 2.48 1.91 10.05
C TYR A 41 1.30 2.39 9.20
N VAL A 42 0.61 3.41 9.68
CA VAL A 42 -0.49 4.08 8.95
C VAL A 42 0.12 5.12 8.04
N LEU A 43 -0.07 4.95 6.73
CA LEU A 43 0.34 5.92 5.72
C LEU A 43 -0.45 7.22 5.86
N GLU A 44 0.25 8.35 5.92
CA GLU A 44 -0.39 9.64 5.66
C GLU A 44 -0.82 9.74 4.19
N ILE A 45 -1.76 10.62 3.87
CA ILE A 45 -2.36 10.69 2.52
C ILE A 45 -1.31 10.92 1.43
N ILE A 46 -0.29 11.74 1.69
CA ILE A 46 0.79 12.02 0.72
C ILE A 46 1.68 10.77 0.54
N GLU A 47 2.00 10.06 1.61
CA GLU A 47 2.76 8.82 1.53
C GLU A 47 1.99 7.73 0.78
N TYR A 48 0.68 7.63 1.03
CA TYR A 48 -0.21 6.73 0.30
C TYR A 48 -0.18 7.02 -1.21
N LEU A 49 -0.29 8.29 -1.62
CA LEU A 49 -0.22 8.67 -3.03
C LEU A 49 1.14 8.31 -3.66
N HIS A 50 2.25 8.57 -2.96
CA HIS A 50 3.58 8.16 -3.43
C HIS A 50 3.73 6.64 -3.53
N TYR A 51 3.18 5.90 -2.56
CA TYR A 51 3.18 4.44 -2.56
C TYR A 51 2.40 3.88 -3.76
N CYS A 52 1.20 4.41 -4.03
CA CYS A 52 0.40 4.07 -5.20
C CYS A 52 1.13 4.41 -6.51
N GLN A 53 1.80 5.56 -6.58
CA GLN A 53 2.59 5.96 -7.75
C GLN A 53 3.76 5.00 -8.02
N ALA A 54 4.50 4.58 -6.99
CA ALA A 54 5.59 3.62 -7.12
C ALA A 54 5.13 2.23 -7.58
N LEU A 55 3.86 1.92 -7.29
CA LEU A 55 3.16 0.72 -7.72
C LEU A 55 2.43 0.86 -9.06
N ASP A 56 2.34 2.04 -9.65
CA ASP A 56 1.50 2.30 -10.83
C ASP A 56 0.06 1.77 -10.62
N ALA A 57 -0.49 2.15 -9.47
CA ALA A 57 -1.84 1.79 -9.00
C ALA A 57 -2.69 3.05 -8.82
N ASP A 58 -3.97 2.98 -9.20
CA ASP A 58 -4.91 4.10 -8.98
C ASP A 58 -5.28 4.20 -7.49
N PRO A 59 -4.92 5.30 -6.81
CA PRO A 59 -5.22 5.49 -5.39
C PRO A 59 -6.72 5.54 -5.09
N SER A 60 -7.58 5.89 -6.05
CA SER A 60 -9.03 5.96 -5.84
C SER A 60 -9.63 4.58 -5.52
N VAL A 61 -9.04 3.51 -6.07
CA VAL A 61 -9.45 2.12 -5.83
C VAL A 61 -9.23 1.73 -4.37
N GLY A 62 -8.03 2.00 -3.83
CA GLY A 62 -7.72 1.71 -2.43
C GLY A 62 -8.61 2.49 -1.46
N ILE A 63 -8.90 3.76 -1.74
CA ILE A 63 -9.83 4.57 -0.94
C ILE A 63 -11.25 3.99 -0.97
N THR A 64 -11.73 3.59 -2.15
CA THR A 64 -13.06 2.97 -2.30
C THR A 64 -13.15 1.66 -1.50
N LEU A 65 -12.08 0.86 -1.48
CA LEU A 65 -12.05 -0.38 -0.69
C LEU A 65 -12.11 -0.12 0.82
N ILE A 66 -11.46 0.93 1.31
CA ILE A 66 -11.54 1.34 2.72
C ILE A 66 -12.97 1.80 3.05
N ASP A 67 -13.57 2.65 2.22
CA ASP A 67 -14.92 3.17 2.41
C ASP A 67 -15.96 2.04 2.48
N LEU A 68 -15.86 1.06 1.58
CA LEU A 68 -16.67 -0.15 1.58
C LEU A 68 -16.44 -1.04 2.79
N ALA A 69 -15.22 -1.08 3.34
CA ALA A 69 -14.90 -1.86 4.53
C ALA A 69 -15.49 -1.22 5.79
N ILE A 70 -15.39 0.11 5.92
CA ILE A 70 -15.95 0.86 7.05
C ILE A 70 -17.49 0.82 7.03
N SER A 71 -18.11 0.88 5.85
CA SER A 71 -19.58 0.86 5.72
C SER A 71 -20.24 -0.48 6.10
N LYS A 72 -19.45 -1.52 6.36
CA LYS A 72 -19.92 -2.87 6.71
C LYS A 72 -19.76 -3.23 8.19
N ASP A 73 -19.10 -2.36 8.96
CA ASP A 73 -18.99 -2.43 10.42
C ASP A 73 -20.08 -1.57 11.08
#